data_AF-A0A4U0ISJ5-F1
#
_entry.id   AF-A0A4U0ISJ5-F1
#
_cell.length_a   1.000
_cell.length_b   1.000
_cell.length_c   1.000
_cell.angle_alpha   90.00
_cell.angle_beta   90.00
_cell.angle_gamma   90.00
#
_symmetry.space_group_name_H-M   'P 1'
#
loop_
_entity.id
_entity.type
_entity.pdbx_description
1 polymer ?
#
loop_
_entity_poly.entity_id
_entity_poly.type
_entity_poly.pdbx_seq_one_letter_code
_entity_poly.pdbx_strand_id
1 'polypeptide(L)' 'MAWLDEGLSRVNQIRRGAIECPDWSRDSWGVELRNGMARIYSLYDEDCSAAIALDDFERALLGWKRFIQAD' A
#
# COMPACT_ATOMS: atom_id res chain seq x y z
N MET A 1 2.02 -6.62 -13.20
CA MET A 1 1.76 -5.26 -12.68
C MET A 1 0.36 -5.05 -12.08
N ALA A 2 -0.62 -5.92 -12.35
CA ALA A 2 -2.00 -5.74 -11.85
C ALA A 2 -2.10 -5.46 -10.34
N TRP A 3 -1.21 -6.03 -9.52
CA TRP A 3 -1.17 -5.76 -8.08
C TRP A 3 -0.78 -4.31 -7.75
N LEU A 4 0.11 -3.68 -8.51
CA LEU A 4 0.46 -2.26 -8.31
C LEU A 4 -0.71 -1.35 -8.69
N ASP A 5 -1.41 -1.67 -9.78
CA ASP A 5 -2.61 -0.94 -10.20
C ASP A 5 -3.74 -1.08 -9.16
N GLU A 6 -3.89 -2.27 -8.59
CA GLU A 6 -4.82 -2.51 -7.48
C GLU A 6 -4.45 -1.70 -6.25
N GLY A 7 -3.17 -1.72 -5.82
CA GLY A 7 -2.69 -0.95 -4.67
C GLY A 7 -2.93 0.55 -4.84
N LEU A 8 -2.62 1.10 -6.01
CA LEU A 8 -2.87 2.51 -6.35
C LEU A 8 -4.37 2.85 -6.40
N SER A 9 -5.21 1.93 -6.89
CA SER A 9 -6.66 2.09 -6.90
C SER A 9 -7.21 2.17 -5.47
N ARG A 10 -6.74 1.28 -4.57
CA ARG A 10 -7.15 1.24 -3.16
C ARG A 10 -6.78 2.52 -2.42
N VAL A 11 -5.55 3.01 -2.60
CA VAL A 11 -5.10 4.31 -2.04
C VAL A 11 -6.06 5.43 -2.47
N ASN A 12 -6.43 5.49 -3.74
CA ASN A 12 -7.36 6.50 -4.25
C ASN A 12 -8.77 6.37 -3.67
N GLN A 13 -9.28 5.15 -3.46
CA GLN A 13 -10.60 4.92 -2.88
C GLN A 13 -10.65 5.38 -1.41
N ILE A 14 -9.62 5.11 -0.62
CA ILE A 14 -9.53 5.55 0.78
C ILE A 14 -9.41 7.07 0.88
N ARG A 15 -8.57 7.68 0.03
CA ARG A 15 -8.42 9.13 -0.01
C ARG A 15 -9.75 9.83 -0.30
N ARG A 16 -10.64 9.20 -1.07
CA ARG A 16 -11.98 9.70 -1.38
C ARG A 16 -13.03 9.36 -0.31
N GLY A 17 -12.65 8.66 0.76
CA GLY A 17 -13.58 8.17 1.78
C GLY A 17 -14.54 7.10 1.27
N ALA A 18 -14.22 6.42 0.16
CA ALA A 18 -15.11 5.45 -0.48
C ALA A 18 -15.10 4.09 0.23
N ILE A 19 -14.05 3.78 1.00
CA ILE A 19 -13.86 2.54 1.75
C ILE A 19 -13.13 2.83 3.06
N GLU A 20 -13.48 2.11 4.13
CA GLU A 20 -12.89 2.31 5.47
C GLU A 20 -11.85 1.25 5.85
N CYS A 21 -11.77 0.11 5.15
CA CYS A 21 -10.83 -0.96 5.52
C CYS A 21 -10.44 -1.91 4.37
N PRO A 22 -9.66 -1.47 3.36
CA PRO A 22 -9.11 -2.40 2.39
C PRO A 22 -7.76 -2.91 2.88
N ASP A 23 -7.77 -3.93 3.74
CA ASP A 23 -6.58 -4.77 3.90
C ASP A 23 -6.12 -5.24 2.53
N TRP A 24 -4.85 -5.02 2.24
CA TRP A 24 -4.23 -5.42 1.00
C TRP A 24 -2.87 -6.03 1.30
N SER A 25 -2.58 -7.16 0.68
CA SER A 25 -1.35 -7.88 0.94
C SER A 25 -0.67 -8.36 -0.33
N ARG A 26 0.61 -8.60 -0.17
CA ARG A 26 1.53 -9.24 -1.11
C ARG A 26 2.14 -10.46 -0.44
N ASP A 27 3.07 -11.10 -1.13
CA ASP A 27 3.57 -12.42 -0.75
C ASP A 27 4.25 -12.42 0.62
N SER A 28 4.89 -11.31 1.02
CA SER A 28 5.65 -11.19 2.27
C SER A 28 5.21 -10.07 3.21
N TRP A 29 4.30 -9.19 2.77
CA TRP A 29 3.87 -8.03 3.54
C TRP A 29 2.39 -7.71 3.31
N GLY A 30 1.75 -7.14 4.32
CA GLY A 30 0.41 -6.57 4.23
C GLY A 30 0.43 -5.08 4.53
N VAL A 31 -0.65 -4.41 4.18
CA VAL A 31 -0.88 -3.01 4.54
C VAL A 31 -2.30 -2.79 5.01
N GLU A 32 -2.42 -2.16 6.16
CA GLU A 32 -3.65 -1.56 6.65
C GLU A 32 -3.62 -0.08 6.27
N LEU A 33 -4.65 0.38 5.56
CA LEU A 33 -4.75 1.74 5.08
C LEU A 33 -5.91 2.44 5.79
N ARG A 34 -5.59 3.42 6.64
CA ARG A 34 -6.57 4.07 7.52
C ARG A 34 -6.16 5.49 7.87
N ASN A 35 -7.12 6.41 7.90
CA ASN A 35 -6.93 7.79 8.39
C ASN A 35 -5.72 8.52 7.77
N GLY A 36 -5.46 8.35 6.47
CA GLY A 36 -4.32 8.98 5.80
C GLY A 36 -2.95 8.35 6.12
N MET A 37 -2.94 7.18 6.74
CA MET A 37 -1.74 6.41 7.05
C MET A 37 -1.77 5.04 6.39
N ALA A 38 -0.59 4.51 6.11
CA ALA A 38 -0.36 3.14 5.68
C ALA A 38 0.50 2.43 6.72
N ARG A 39 -0.08 1.47 7.44
CA ARG A 39 0.66 0.57 8.33
C ARG A 39 1.04 -0.66 7.53
N ILE A 40 2.30 -0.74 7.15
CA ILE A 40 2.90 -1.88 6.44
C ILE A 40 3.40 -2.86 7.50
N TYR A 41 3.10 -4.14 7.34
CA TYR A 41 3.47 -5.18 8.30
C TYR A 41 3.99 -6.43 7.58
N SER A 42 4.89 -7.15 8.24
CA SER A 42 5.36 -8.45 7.78
C SER A 42 4.24 -9.49 7.93
N LEU A 43 4.12 -10.41 6.98
CA LEU A 43 3.23 -11.58 7.11
C LEU A 43 3.88 -12.75 7.85
N TYR A 44 5.15 -12.61 8.24
CA TYR A 44 5.93 -13.67 8.88
C TYR A 44 6.42 -13.31 10.28
N ASP A 45 6.33 -12.03 10.65
CA ASP A 45 6.81 -11.50 11.93
C ASP A 45 5.79 -10.45 12.42
N GLU A 46 5.03 -10.82 13.44
CA GLU A 46 3.94 -10.02 13.99
C GLU A 46 4.42 -8.70 14.64
N ASP A 47 5.69 -8.66 15.06
CA ASP A 47 6.30 -7.48 15.68
C ASP A 47 6.93 -6.53 14.63
N CYS A 48 7.10 -6.99 13.39
CA CYS A 48 7.69 -6.20 12.31
C CYS A 48 6.64 -5.38 11.55
N SER A 49 6.58 -4.08 11.83
CA SER A 49 5.69 -3.15 11.14
C SER A 49 6.25 -1.72 11.09
N ALA A 50 5.80 -0.95 10.11
CA ALA A 50 6.10 0.47 9.97
C ALA A 50 4.85 1.23 9.52
N ALA A 51 4.63 2.41 10.08
CA ALA A 51 3.56 3.31 9.66
C ALA A 51 4.16 4.51 8.92
N ILE A 52 3.66 4.78 7.72
CA ILE A 52 4.05 5.91 6.89
C ILE A 52 2.81 6.69 6.44
N ALA A 53 3.00 7.92 5.98
CA ALA A 53 1.92 8.69 5.38
C ALA A 53 1.39 7.99 4.13
N LEU A 54 0.08 8.04 3.89
CA LEU A 54 -0.57 7.44 2.73
C LEU A 54 0.02 7.99 1.40
N ASP A 55 0.40 9.27 1.39
CA ASP A 55 1.04 9.90 0.23
C ASP A 55 2.43 9.34 -0.05
N ASP A 56 3.20 9.01 0.99
CA ASP A 56 4.52 8.39 0.82
C ASP A 56 4.39 6.94 0.37
N PHE A 57 3.37 6.22 0.84
CA PHE A 57 3.04 4.90 0.34
C PHE A 57 2.65 4.92 -1.15
N GLU A 58 1.81 5.87 -1.57
CA GLU A 58 1.47 6.04 -3.00
C GLU A 58 2.71 6.31 -3.85
N ARG A 59 3.60 7.20 -3.39
CA ARG A 59 4.87 7.52 -4.06
C ARG A 59 5.75 6.28 -4.19
N ALA A 60 5.82 5.45 -3.15
CA ALA A 60 6.58 4.20 -3.18
C ALA A 60 6.02 3.23 -4.23
N LEU A 61 4.69 3.04 -4.29
CA LEU A 61 4.04 2.19 -5.30
C LEU A 61 4.27 2.71 -6.73
N LEU A 62 4.13 4.03 -6.94
CA LEU A 62 4.41 4.66 -8.24
C LEU A 62 5.88 4.52 -8.65
N GLY A 63 6.81 4.71 -7.70
CA GLY A 63 8.23 4.54 -7.91
C GLY A 63 8.57 3.10 -8.31
N TRP A 64 8.01 2.11 -7.61
CA TRP A 64 8.20 0.71 -7.93
C TRP A 64 7.62 0.35 -9.30
N LYS A 65 6.41 0.82 -9.62
CA LYS A 65 5.82 0.62 -10.95
C LYS A 65 6.71 1.16 -12.07
N ARG A 66 7.24 2.36 -11.90
CA ARG A 66 8.18 2.97 -12.87
C ARG A 66 9.47 2.18 -12.99
N PHE A 67 10.03 1.71 -11.87
CA PHE A 67 11.24 0.90 -11.85
C PHE A 67 11.07 -0.38 -12.69
N ILE A 68 9.99 -1.14 -12.47
CA ILE A 68 9.71 -2.37 -13.23
C ILE A 68 9.45 -2.10 -14.72
N GLN A 69 8.87 -0.94 -15.07
CA GLN A 69 8.56 -0.58 -16.46
C GLN A 69 9.75 -0.01 -17.23
N ALA A 70 10.80 0.43 -16.52
CA ALA A 70 12.01 0.98 -17.11
C ALA A 70 13.01 -0.12 -17.53
N ASP A 71 12.78 -1.36 -17.11
CA ASP A 71 13.50 -2.57 -17.51
C ASP A 71 12.86 -3.27 -18.72
#